data_AF-A0A819NRV2-F1
#
_entry.id   AF-A0A819NRV2-F1
#
_cell.length_a   1.000
_cell.length_b   1.000
_cell.length_c   1.000
_cell.angle_alpha   90.00
_cell.angle_beta   90.00
_cell.angle_gamma   90.00
#
_symmetry.space_group_name_H-M   'P 1'
#
loop_
_entity.id
_entity.type
_entity.pdbx_description
1 polymer ?
#
loop_
_entity_poly.entity_id
_entity_poly.type
_entity_poly.pdbx_seq_one_letter_code
_entity_poly.pdbx_strand_id
1 'polypeptide(L)'
;MPARVSDDDPRCCLSSLQKFQGEDLNSRARKKYQQEQLREWSRMQQEDQQRAQQQQQAADHLFYAKQNELDQRSIELQQAEEDCRKAINESIKNYNDALYRETQERRALKKRQEEYDNFSEMANMITSDLLTENPDQAISQFGPHRIVPDRWKGMNEDQIRRIREEQQHQIEEKKRRNEEEQQHEDELNRRRIAEAKVGMIVEKNLERERRTFEHDLYNDNQRLANEQRNLKAYLDRVIYTNQPTAAYFMQFNTSSR
;
A
#
# COMPACT_ATOMS: atom_id res chain seq x y z
N MET A 1 -95.89 13.42 139.50
CA MET A 1 -94.68 13.93 138.82
C MET A 1 -94.53 13.16 137.51
N PRO A 2 -94.29 13.81 136.36
CA PRO A 2 -94.06 13.11 135.09
C PRO A 2 -92.77 12.26 135.15
N ALA A 3 -92.76 11.14 134.43
CA ALA A 3 -91.73 10.10 134.54
C ALA A 3 -90.37 10.45 133.92
N ARG A 4 -90.33 11.42 132.98
CA ARG A 4 -89.13 12.05 132.41
C ARG A 4 -89.41 13.55 132.26
N VAL A 5 -88.53 14.40 132.78
CA VAL A 5 -88.73 15.88 132.78
C VAL A 5 -87.89 16.58 131.72
N SER A 6 -86.71 16.05 131.38
CA SER A 6 -85.85 16.58 130.32
C SER A 6 -85.04 15.46 129.67
N ASP A 7 -84.40 15.75 128.53
CA ASP A 7 -83.59 14.76 127.83
C ASP A 7 -82.36 14.31 128.61
N ASP A 8 -81.80 15.19 129.45
CA ASP A 8 -80.67 14.91 130.33
C ASP A 8 -81.09 14.76 131.80
N ASP A 9 -82.30 14.24 132.05
CA ASP A 9 -82.78 13.95 133.40
C ASP A 9 -81.91 12.83 134.05
N PRO A 10 -81.13 13.14 135.11
CA PRO A 10 -80.18 12.21 135.71
C PRO A 10 -80.87 11.04 136.44
N ARG A 11 -82.20 11.09 136.63
CA ARG A 11 -82.99 10.01 137.24
C ARG A 11 -83.34 8.90 136.25
N CYS A 12 -83.20 9.15 134.95
CA CYS A 12 -83.47 8.18 133.89
C CYS A 12 -82.27 7.25 133.67
N CYS A 13 -82.06 6.31 134.60
CA CYS A 13 -81.01 5.28 134.53
C CYS A 13 -81.36 4.19 133.50
N LEU A 14 -80.38 3.34 133.12
CA LEU A 14 -80.55 2.25 132.14
C LEU A 14 -81.73 1.29 132.45
N SER A 15 -82.06 1.08 133.73
CA SER A 15 -83.18 0.23 134.19
C SER A 15 -84.56 0.90 134.07
N SER A 16 -84.61 2.23 134.02
CA SER A 16 -85.87 2.99 134.01
C SER A 16 -86.66 2.86 132.70
N LEU A 17 -86.02 2.38 131.62
CA LEU A 17 -86.61 2.24 130.27
C LEU A 17 -87.24 3.54 129.72
N GLN A 18 -86.87 4.73 130.26
CA GLN A 18 -87.43 6.03 129.85
C GLN A 18 -86.56 6.80 128.84
N LYS A 19 -85.31 6.39 128.60
CA LYS A 19 -84.38 6.99 127.63
C LYS A 19 -83.62 5.88 126.90
N PHE A 20 -83.79 5.79 125.58
CA PHE A 20 -83.10 4.81 124.75
C PHE A 20 -82.04 5.49 123.87
N GLN A 21 -80.81 4.96 123.85
CA GLN A 21 -79.73 5.55 123.04
C GLN A 21 -80.00 5.51 121.52
N GLY A 22 -80.89 4.63 121.07
CA GLY A 22 -81.29 4.53 119.66
C GLY A 22 -82.27 5.61 119.19
N GLU A 23 -82.84 6.43 120.09
CA GLU A 23 -83.84 7.46 119.75
C GLU A 23 -83.26 8.65 118.96
N ASP A 24 -81.93 8.84 118.94
CA ASP A 24 -81.19 9.92 118.25
C ASP A 24 -82.00 11.21 117.98
N LEU A 25 -82.16 12.01 119.03
CA LEU A 25 -82.83 13.31 118.97
C LEU A 25 -82.14 14.30 118.01
N ASN A 26 -80.86 14.07 117.70
CA ASN A 26 -80.07 14.85 116.73
C ASN A 26 -80.10 14.29 115.30
N SER A 27 -80.89 13.25 115.01
CA SER A 27 -80.98 12.60 113.70
C SER A 27 -81.24 13.58 112.55
N ARG A 28 -82.10 14.59 112.76
CA ARG A 28 -82.41 15.61 111.75
C ARG A 28 -81.22 16.53 111.46
N ALA A 29 -80.48 16.93 112.50
CA ALA A 29 -79.26 17.75 112.35
C ALA A 29 -78.11 16.95 111.71
N ARG A 30 -77.93 15.68 112.12
CA ARG A 30 -76.99 14.73 111.53
C ARG A 30 -77.27 14.52 110.04
N LYS A 31 -78.54 14.29 109.68
CA LYS A 31 -78.97 14.10 108.29
C LYS A 31 -78.74 15.36 107.44
N LYS A 32 -78.99 16.55 108.00
CA LYS A 32 -78.69 17.82 107.31
C LYS A 32 -77.19 17.98 107.06
N TYR A 33 -76.36 17.72 108.06
CA TYR A 33 -74.90 17.78 107.92
C TYR A 33 -74.37 16.76 106.90
N GLN A 34 -74.88 15.52 106.90
CA GLN A 34 -74.54 14.51 105.90
C GLN A 34 -74.96 14.92 104.49
N GLN A 35 -76.14 15.54 104.32
CA GLN A 35 -76.58 16.08 103.02
C GLN A 35 -75.69 17.22 102.54
N GLU A 36 -75.25 18.11 103.44
CA GLU A 36 -74.31 19.19 103.13
C GLU A 36 -72.94 18.62 102.71
N GLN A 37 -72.40 17.64 103.46
CA GLN A 37 -71.17 16.95 103.09
C GLN A 37 -71.27 16.26 101.73
N LEU A 38 -72.38 15.55 101.47
CA LEU A 38 -72.60 14.85 100.19
C LEU A 38 -72.70 15.84 99.02
N ARG A 39 -73.36 16.99 99.23
CA ARG A 39 -73.47 18.07 98.25
C ARG A 39 -72.10 18.66 97.93
N GLU A 40 -71.30 18.97 98.94
CA GLU A 40 -69.96 19.53 98.75
C GLU A 40 -69.03 18.51 98.06
N TRP A 41 -69.06 17.24 98.46
CA TRP A 41 -68.29 16.17 97.78
C TRP A 41 -68.71 15.97 96.34
N SER A 42 -70.02 15.97 96.06
CA SER A 42 -70.55 15.86 94.70
C SER A 42 -70.16 17.06 93.84
N ARG A 43 -70.14 18.27 94.42
CA ARG A 43 -69.67 19.48 93.73
C ARG A 43 -68.17 19.37 93.39
N MET A 44 -67.33 19.00 94.35
CA MET A 44 -65.90 18.82 94.10
C MET A 44 -65.63 17.75 93.05
N GLN A 45 -66.35 16.62 93.09
CA GLN A 45 -66.20 15.55 92.11
C GLN A 45 -66.60 16.00 90.70
N GLN A 46 -67.67 16.80 90.56
CA GLN A 46 -68.07 17.39 89.28
C GLN A 46 -67.03 18.38 88.76
N GLU A 47 -66.49 19.25 89.62
CA GLU A 47 -65.43 20.20 89.26
C GLU A 47 -64.14 19.46 88.82
N ASP A 48 -63.74 18.40 89.54
CA ASP A 48 -62.60 17.57 89.17
C ASP A 48 -62.81 16.87 87.83
N GLN A 49 -64.00 16.32 87.60
CA GLN A 49 -64.33 15.68 86.33
C GLN A 49 -64.32 16.69 85.17
N GLN A 50 -64.86 17.89 85.37
CA GLN A 50 -64.83 18.95 84.36
C GLN A 50 -63.39 19.41 84.07
N ARG A 51 -62.56 19.57 85.11
CA ARG A 51 -61.14 19.90 84.95
C ARG A 51 -60.39 18.81 84.17
N ALA A 52 -60.61 17.55 84.50
CA ALA A 52 -60.01 16.43 83.80
C ALA A 52 -60.44 16.37 82.32
N GLN A 53 -61.72 16.60 82.03
CA GLN A 53 -62.23 16.67 80.66
C GLN A 53 -61.62 17.82 79.87
N GLN A 54 -61.50 19.01 80.46
CA GLN A 54 -60.86 20.16 79.80
C GLN A 54 -59.38 19.91 79.53
N GLN A 55 -58.66 19.30 80.48
CA GLN A 55 -57.26 18.91 80.29
C GLN A 55 -57.11 17.88 79.18
N GLN A 56 -58.00 16.88 79.12
CA GLN A 56 -58.01 15.89 78.05
C GLN A 56 -58.28 16.53 76.69
N GLN A 57 -59.29 17.39 76.58
CA GLN A 57 -59.60 18.11 75.34
C GLN A 57 -58.43 18.99 74.87
N ALA A 58 -57.76 19.68 75.80
CA ALA A 58 -56.58 20.48 75.48
C ALA A 58 -55.40 19.60 75.02
N ALA A 59 -55.19 18.45 75.65
CA ALA A 59 -54.17 17.49 75.26
C ALA A 59 -54.46 16.88 73.87
N ASP A 60 -55.70 16.50 73.61
CA ASP A 60 -56.16 15.96 72.32
C ASP A 60 -55.99 17.02 71.21
N HIS A 61 -56.39 18.26 71.46
CA HIS A 61 -56.18 19.36 70.51
C HIS A 61 -54.69 19.55 70.19
N LEU A 62 -53.83 19.56 71.21
CA LEU A 62 -52.38 19.69 71.00
C LEU A 62 -51.82 18.50 70.20
N PHE A 63 -52.30 17.29 70.48
CA PHE A 63 -51.93 16.09 69.76
C PHE A 63 -52.30 16.19 68.27
N TYR A 64 -53.55 16.54 67.95
CA TYR A 64 -53.99 16.70 66.56
C TYR A 64 -53.26 17.82 65.83
N ALA A 65 -53.02 18.96 66.51
CA ALA A 65 -52.23 20.05 65.93
C ALA A 65 -50.81 19.59 65.59
N LYS A 66 -50.18 18.80 66.48
CA LYS A 66 -48.85 18.25 66.22
C LYS A 66 -48.85 17.24 65.09
N GLN A 67 -49.89 16.40 65.00
CA GLN A 67 -50.02 15.41 63.93
C GLN A 67 -50.12 16.10 62.56
N ASN A 68 -50.98 17.12 62.45
CA ASN A 68 -51.12 17.90 61.23
C ASN A 68 -49.81 18.59 60.82
N GLU A 69 -49.05 19.14 61.77
CA GLU A 69 -47.74 19.72 61.50
C GLU A 69 -46.75 18.68 60.94
N LEU A 70 -46.73 17.48 61.53
CA LEU A 70 -45.86 16.39 61.08
C LEU A 70 -46.25 15.89 59.68
N ASP A 71 -47.55 15.74 59.41
CA ASP A 71 -48.06 15.32 58.11
C ASP A 71 -47.72 16.34 57.03
N GLN A 72 -47.91 17.64 57.32
CA GLN A 72 -47.54 18.71 56.39
C GLN A 72 -46.03 18.72 56.12
N ARG A 73 -45.22 18.58 57.18
CA ARG A 73 -43.77 18.50 57.02
C ARG A 73 -43.33 17.26 56.23
N SER A 74 -44.03 16.14 56.37
CA SER A 74 -43.76 14.94 55.59
C SER A 74 -44.02 15.17 54.10
N ILE A 75 -45.11 15.86 53.75
CA ILE A 75 -45.44 16.20 52.37
C ILE A 75 -44.38 17.15 51.78
N GLU A 76 -43.99 18.18 52.52
CA GLU A 76 -42.96 19.14 52.10
C GLU A 76 -41.61 18.46 51.86
N LEU A 77 -41.21 17.54 52.76
CA LEU A 77 -39.98 16.77 52.60
C LEU A 77 -40.03 15.85 51.37
N GLN A 78 -41.17 15.19 51.13
CA GLN A 78 -41.34 14.34 49.96
C GLN A 78 -41.24 15.13 48.65
N GLN A 79 -41.89 16.30 48.58
CA GLN A 79 -41.81 17.18 47.41
C GLN A 79 -40.38 17.66 47.17
N ALA A 80 -39.68 18.09 48.22
CA ALA A 80 -38.29 18.51 48.13
C ALA A 80 -37.37 17.39 47.64
N GLU A 81 -37.58 16.15 48.11
CA GLU A 81 -36.84 14.98 47.63
C GLU A 81 -37.12 14.70 46.15
N GLU A 82 -38.38 14.72 45.73
CA GLU A 82 -38.78 14.51 44.34
C GLU A 82 -38.16 15.55 43.41
N ASP A 83 -38.15 16.82 43.81
CA ASP A 83 -37.57 17.88 43.00
C ASP A 83 -36.03 17.79 42.94
N CYS A 84 -35.37 17.39 44.03
CA CYS A 84 -33.95 17.08 44.01
C CYS A 84 -33.63 15.92 43.06
N ARG A 85 -34.43 14.85 43.08
CA ARG A 85 -34.28 13.71 42.16
C ARG A 85 -34.46 14.14 40.71
N LYS A 86 -35.47 14.96 40.41
CA LYS A 86 -35.69 15.51 39.05
C LYS A 86 -34.50 16.34 38.60
N ALA A 87 -34.00 17.25 39.44
CA ALA A 87 -32.85 18.09 39.13
C ALA A 87 -31.58 17.27 38.86
N ILE A 88 -31.32 16.23 39.66
CA ILE A 88 -30.19 15.31 39.45
C ILE A 88 -30.35 14.58 38.11
N ASN A 89 -31.52 14.03 37.82
CA ASN A 89 -31.78 13.31 36.58
C ASN A 89 -31.64 14.21 35.34
N GLU A 90 -32.12 15.46 35.43
CA GLU A 90 -31.96 16.44 34.37
C GLU A 90 -30.48 16.79 34.16
N SER A 91 -29.71 17.00 35.23
CA SER A 91 -28.27 17.24 35.14
C SER A 91 -27.53 16.07 34.49
N ILE A 92 -27.85 14.83 34.86
CA ILE A 92 -27.26 13.62 34.28
C ILE A 92 -27.61 13.50 32.80
N LYS A 93 -28.88 13.75 32.43
CA LYS A 93 -29.32 13.76 31.03
C LYS A 93 -28.51 14.77 30.23
N ASN A 94 -28.41 16.02 30.70
CA ASN A 94 -27.70 17.09 30.01
C ASN A 94 -26.20 16.75 29.85
N TYR A 95 -25.58 16.14 30.86
CA TYR A 95 -24.20 15.66 30.79
C TYR A 95 -24.02 14.55 29.76
N ASN A 96 -24.90 13.54 29.76
CA ASN A 96 -24.87 12.45 28.79
C ASN A 96 -25.09 12.95 27.36
N ASP A 97 -26.00 13.90 27.17
CA ASP A 97 -26.26 14.53 25.87
C ASP A 97 -25.01 15.30 25.38
N ALA A 98 -24.33 16.03 26.27
CA ALA A 98 -23.09 16.73 25.95
C ALA A 98 -21.96 15.74 25.58
N LEU A 99 -21.79 14.67 26.37
CA LEU A 99 -20.79 13.63 26.12
C LEU A 99 -21.05 12.90 24.79
N TYR A 100 -22.33 12.67 24.46
CA TYR A 100 -22.72 12.08 23.19
C TYR A 100 -22.32 12.98 22.02
N ARG A 101 -22.61 14.29 22.10
CA ARG A 101 -22.21 15.26 21.07
C ARG A 101 -20.69 15.31 20.89
N GLU A 102 -19.93 15.41 21.97
CA GLU A 102 -18.46 15.41 21.92
C GLU A 102 -17.93 14.14 21.25
N THR A 103 -18.50 12.98 21.59
CA THR A 103 -18.11 11.70 20.99
C THR A 103 -18.41 11.65 19.49
N GLN A 104 -19.55 12.18 19.06
CA GLN A 104 -19.91 12.25 17.64
C GLN A 104 -18.96 13.19 16.87
N GLU A 105 -18.65 14.36 17.42
CA GLU A 105 -17.69 15.30 16.83
C GLU A 105 -16.30 14.68 16.70
N ARG A 106 -15.83 14.00 17.76
CA ARG A 106 -14.55 13.30 17.75
C ARG A 106 -14.51 12.20 16.69
N ARG A 107 -15.59 11.42 16.55
CA ARG A 107 -15.71 10.39 15.50
C ARG A 107 -15.71 11.00 14.10
N ALA A 108 -16.44 12.09 13.90
CA ALA A 108 -16.48 12.79 12.62
C ALA A 108 -15.10 13.36 12.24
N LEU A 109 -14.38 13.96 13.20
CA LEU A 109 -13.02 14.45 13.00
C LEU A 109 -12.06 13.31 12.66
N LYS A 110 -12.12 12.20 13.41
CA LYS A 110 -11.28 11.03 13.15
C LYS A 110 -11.55 10.45 11.76
N LYS A 111 -12.82 10.31 11.37
CA LYS A 111 -13.19 9.85 10.03
C LYS A 111 -12.63 10.76 8.94
N ARG A 112 -12.70 12.09 9.13
CA ARG A 112 -12.14 13.06 8.18
C ARG A 112 -10.61 12.96 8.10
N GLN A 113 -9.93 12.72 9.22
CA GLN A 113 -8.49 12.45 9.24
C GLN A 113 -8.16 11.17 8.49
N GLU A 114 -8.88 10.06 8.76
CA GLU A 114 -8.71 8.80 8.03
C GLU A 114 -8.94 8.98 6.52
N GLU A 115 -9.95 9.73 6.10
CA GLU A 115 -10.18 10.05 4.69
C GLU A 115 -9.02 10.85 4.07
N TYR A 116 -8.46 11.81 4.81
CA TYR A 116 -7.30 12.57 4.36
C TYR A 116 -6.03 11.73 4.27
N ASP A 117 -5.79 10.86 5.26
CA ASP A 117 -4.65 9.94 5.29
C ASP A 117 -4.75 8.93 4.14
N ASN A 118 -5.94 8.38 3.90
CA ASN A 118 -6.21 7.50 2.76
C ASN A 118 -5.95 8.22 1.43
N PHE A 119 -6.38 9.48 1.30
CA PHE A 119 -6.12 10.27 0.10
C PHE A 119 -4.63 10.54 -0.11
N SER A 120 -3.93 10.89 0.97
CA SER A 120 -2.48 11.11 0.96
C SER A 120 -1.73 9.83 0.57
N GLU A 121 -2.11 8.68 1.12
CA GLU A 121 -1.57 7.36 0.76
C GLU A 121 -1.79 7.06 -0.72
N MET A 122 -3.03 7.24 -1.22
CA MET A 122 -3.33 7.05 -2.63
C MET A 122 -2.50 7.97 -3.53
N ALA A 123 -2.39 9.26 -3.18
CA ALA A 123 -1.58 10.21 -3.93
C ALA A 123 -0.11 9.79 -3.95
N ASN A 124 0.46 9.44 -2.80
CA ASN A 124 1.84 9.00 -2.67
C ASN A 124 2.10 7.72 -3.46
N MET A 125 1.17 6.76 -3.44
CA MET A 125 1.25 5.53 -4.25
C MET A 125 1.23 5.85 -5.74
N ILE A 126 0.29 6.69 -6.21
CA ILE A 126 0.19 7.08 -7.62
C ILE A 126 1.45 7.79 -8.09
N THR A 127 2.03 8.67 -7.27
CA THR A 127 3.28 9.38 -7.60
C THR A 127 4.54 8.58 -7.30
N SER A 128 4.42 7.39 -6.70
CA SER A 128 5.58 6.58 -6.34
C SER A 128 6.31 6.13 -7.60
N ASP A 129 7.63 6.03 -7.50
CA ASP A 129 8.46 5.51 -8.58
C ASP A 129 8.11 4.06 -8.98
N LEU A 130 7.48 3.30 -8.08
CA LEU A 130 7.05 1.94 -8.34
C LEU A 130 5.91 1.92 -9.36
N LEU A 131 4.84 2.71 -9.14
CA LEU A 131 3.67 2.74 -10.03
C LEU A 131 3.86 3.62 -11.26
N THR A 132 4.67 4.67 -11.17
CA THR A 132 5.04 5.51 -12.34
C THR A 132 6.12 4.87 -13.21
N GLU A 133 6.67 3.75 -12.75
CA GLU A 133 7.78 3.03 -13.35
C GLU A 133 9.00 3.90 -13.69
N ASN A 134 9.28 4.94 -12.90
CA ASN A 134 10.34 5.92 -13.15
C ASN A 134 11.69 5.27 -13.55
N PRO A 135 12.23 5.57 -14.77
CA PRO A 135 13.48 4.98 -15.26
C PRO A 135 14.72 5.47 -14.49
N ASP A 136 14.64 6.63 -13.82
CA ASP A 136 15.77 7.22 -13.08
C ASP A 136 16.17 6.36 -11.86
N GLN A 137 15.29 5.45 -11.40
CA GLN A 137 15.63 4.48 -10.36
C GLN A 137 16.79 3.55 -10.72
N ALA A 138 17.06 3.38 -12.02
CA ALA A 138 18.16 2.58 -12.50
C ALA A 138 19.51 3.31 -12.38
N ILE A 139 19.54 4.62 -12.15
CA ILE A 139 20.78 5.39 -12.07
C ILE A 139 21.51 5.06 -10.76
N SER A 140 22.76 4.60 -10.87
CA SER A 140 23.57 4.29 -9.71
C SER A 140 24.01 5.57 -8.99
N GLN A 141 24.02 5.53 -7.65
CA GLN A 141 24.60 6.59 -6.83
C GLN A 141 26.10 6.81 -7.12
N PHE A 142 26.80 5.80 -7.64
CA PHE A 142 28.21 5.89 -8.02
C PHE A 142 28.45 6.57 -9.38
N GLY A 143 27.39 6.97 -10.09
CA GLY A 143 27.46 7.85 -11.24
C GLY A 143 26.53 7.46 -12.39
N PRO A 144 26.27 8.41 -13.33
CA PRO A 144 25.26 8.23 -14.39
C PRO A 144 25.58 7.15 -15.42
N HIS A 145 26.86 6.79 -15.56
CA HIS A 145 27.32 5.76 -16.51
C HIS A 145 27.07 4.33 -15.99
N ARG A 146 26.72 4.18 -14.70
CA ARG A 146 26.50 2.88 -14.08
C ARG A 146 25.02 2.71 -13.78
N ILE A 147 24.48 1.58 -14.19
CA ILE A 147 23.10 1.19 -13.91
C ILE A 147 23.04 0.20 -12.74
N VAL A 148 21.95 0.26 -11.97
CA VAL A 148 21.57 -0.76 -10.99
C VAL A 148 20.82 -1.87 -11.74
N PRO A 149 21.40 -3.09 -11.84
CA PRO A 149 20.83 -4.14 -12.69
C PRO A 149 19.38 -4.49 -12.34
N ASP A 150 19.08 -4.58 -11.05
CA ASP A 150 17.75 -5.00 -10.54
C ASP A 150 16.63 -4.02 -10.88
N ARG A 151 16.97 -2.77 -11.21
CA ARG A 151 16.03 -1.68 -11.47
C ARG A 151 16.02 -1.23 -12.93
N TRP A 152 16.80 -1.91 -13.78
CA TRP A 152 16.95 -1.53 -15.17
C TRP A 152 15.73 -1.96 -15.99
N LYS A 153 15.11 -1.00 -16.69
CA LYS A 153 13.87 -1.20 -17.46
C LYS A 153 14.05 -1.02 -18.98
N GLY A 154 15.29 -1.05 -19.45
CA GLY A 154 15.63 -0.85 -20.87
C GLY A 154 16.37 0.46 -21.15
N MET A 155 16.60 0.72 -22.44
CA MET A 155 17.28 1.92 -22.91
C MET A 155 16.31 3.08 -23.08
N ASN A 156 16.79 4.30 -22.87
CA ASN A 156 16.02 5.51 -23.13
C ASN A 156 15.79 5.69 -24.64
N GLU A 157 14.69 6.34 -25.03
CA GLU A 157 14.34 6.64 -26.42
C GLU A 157 15.47 7.38 -27.14
N ASP A 158 16.15 8.31 -26.47
CA ASP A 158 17.30 9.03 -27.02
C ASP A 158 18.47 8.10 -27.35
N GLN A 159 18.73 7.09 -26.50
CA GLN A 159 19.79 6.11 -26.74
C GLN A 159 19.42 5.21 -27.93
N ILE A 160 18.17 4.76 -27.98
CA ILE A 160 17.63 3.97 -29.09
C ILE A 160 17.72 4.77 -30.40
N ARG A 161 17.40 6.07 -30.36
CA ARG A 161 17.49 6.96 -31.54
C ARG A 161 18.93 7.04 -32.05
N ARG A 162 19.91 7.25 -31.16
CA ARG A 162 21.34 7.28 -31.55
C ARG A 162 21.79 5.96 -32.20
N ILE A 163 21.37 4.82 -31.66
CA ILE A 163 21.68 3.51 -32.26
C ILE A 163 21.10 3.42 -33.67
N ARG A 164 19.86 3.88 -33.88
CA ARG A 164 19.24 3.88 -35.22
C ARG A 164 19.98 4.78 -36.21
N GLU A 165 20.40 5.98 -35.76
CA GLU A 165 21.22 6.89 -36.57
C GLU A 165 22.56 6.24 -36.97
N GLU A 166 23.23 5.58 -36.02
CA GLU A 166 24.49 4.89 -36.29
C GLU A 166 24.31 3.70 -37.24
N GLN A 167 23.23 2.93 -37.09
CA GLN A 167 22.89 1.86 -38.04
C GLN A 167 22.66 2.39 -39.44
N GLN A 168 21.98 3.53 -39.58
CA GLN A 168 21.78 4.18 -40.86
C GLN A 168 23.11 4.59 -41.50
N HIS A 169 24.01 5.19 -40.73
CA HIS A 169 25.36 5.50 -41.18
C HIS A 169 26.14 4.25 -41.62
N GLN A 170 26.05 3.15 -40.88
CA GLN A 170 26.71 1.89 -41.25
C GLN A 170 26.19 1.31 -42.57
N ILE A 171 24.88 1.42 -42.84
CA ILE A 171 24.28 1.00 -44.10
C ILE A 171 24.84 1.83 -45.26
N GLU A 172 24.93 3.15 -45.09
CA GLU A 172 25.46 4.06 -46.09
C GLU A 172 26.95 3.81 -46.36
N GLU A 173 27.76 3.64 -45.32
CA GLU A 173 29.18 3.30 -45.47
C GLU A 173 29.39 1.95 -46.16
N LYS A 174 28.59 0.94 -45.81
CA LYS A 174 28.65 -0.37 -46.46
C LYS A 174 28.28 -0.28 -47.94
N LYS A 175 27.28 0.52 -48.28
CA LYS A 175 26.89 0.77 -49.67
C LYS A 175 28.05 1.43 -50.43
N ARG A 176 28.68 2.46 -49.87
CA ARG A 176 29.85 3.13 -50.48
C ARG A 176 31.00 2.14 -50.70
N ARG A 177 31.33 1.32 -49.70
CA ARG A 177 32.39 0.31 -49.82
C ARG A 177 32.10 -0.71 -50.92
N ASN A 178 30.87 -1.19 -51.02
CA ASN A 178 30.49 -2.12 -52.08
C ASN A 178 30.62 -1.48 -53.47
N GLU A 179 30.27 -0.20 -53.62
CA GLU A 179 30.45 0.55 -54.87
C GLU A 179 31.94 0.70 -55.23
N GLU A 180 32.80 1.01 -54.26
CA GLU A 180 34.26 1.07 -54.44
C GLU A 180 34.86 -0.30 -54.82
N GLU A 181 34.45 -1.38 -54.15
CA GLU A 181 34.87 -2.75 -54.47
C GLU A 181 34.44 -3.15 -55.88
N GLN A 182 33.21 -2.82 -56.27
CA GLN A 182 32.71 -3.09 -57.61
C GLN A 182 33.51 -2.34 -58.68
N GLN A 183 33.83 -1.07 -58.45
CA GLN A 183 34.69 -0.29 -59.35
C GLN A 183 36.10 -0.89 -59.46
N HIS A 184 36.66 -1.36 -58.35
CA HIS A 184 37.97 -2.00 -58.34
C HIS A 184 37.97 -3.34 -59.10
N GLU A 185 36.97 -4.20 -58.87
CA GLU A 185 36.80 -5.46 -59.60
C GLU A 185 36.61 -5.20 -61.10
N ASP A 186 35.82 -4.20 -61.48
CA ASP A 186 35.66 -3.79 -62.88
C ASP A 186 37.00 -3.34 -63.50
N GLU A 187 37.82 -2.59 -62.77
CA GLU A 187 39.15 -2.17 -63.22
C GLU A 187 40.09 -3.39 -63.39
N LEU A 188 40.13 -4.28 -62.39
CA LEU A 188 40.92 -5.51 -62.47
C LEU A 188 40.48 -6.38 -63.64
N ASN A 189 39.17 -6.52 -63.88
CA ASN A 189 38.65 -7.28 -65.00
C ASN A 189 39.04 -6.65 -66.34
N ARG A 190 38.96 -5.32 -66.47
CA ARG A 190 39.46 -4.59 -67.66
C ARG A 190 40.94 -4.86 -67.91
N ARG A 191 41.78 -4.84 -66.85
CA ARG A 191 43.21 -5.17 -66.95
C ARG A 191 43.42 -6.62 -67.39
N ARG A 192 42.73 -7.59 -66.78
CA ARG A 192 42.80 -9.02 -67.17
C ARG A 192 42.44 -9.23 -68.64
N ILE A 193 41.37 -8.58 -69.13
CA ILE A 193 40.97 -8.65 -70.54
C ILE A 193 42.04 -8.03 -71.45
N ALA A 194 42.63 -6.90 -71.07
CA ALA A 194 43.71 -6.27 -71.83
C ALA A 194 44.97 -7.15 -71.89
N GLU A 195 45.40 -7.70 -70.76
CA GLU A 195 46.53 -8.62 -70.67
C GLU A 195 46.29 -9.89 -71.49
N ALA A 196 45.10 -10.49 -71.42
CA ALA A 196 44.74 -11.64 -72.24
C ALA A 196 44.82 -11.34 -73.74
N LYS A 197 44.35 -10.16 -74.18
CA LYS A 197 44.49 -9.72 -75.58
C LYS A 197 45.94 -9.56 -75.99
N VAL A 198 46.79 -8.97 -75.14
CA VAL A 198 48.23 -8.84 -75.41
C VAL A 198 48.87 -10.22 -75.50
N GLY A 199 48.55 -11.14 -74.57
CA GLY A 199 49.01 -12.52 -74.60
C GLY A 199 48.66 -13.23 -75.91
N MET A 200 47.42 -13.12 -76.38
CA MET A 200 47.00 -13.68 -77.67
C MET A 200 47.76 -13.09 -78.87
N ILE A 201 48.09 -11.79 -78.84
CA ILE A 201 48.88 -11.14 -79.91
C ILE A 201 50.32 -11.69 -79.90
N VAL A 202 50.93 -11.80 -78.71
CA VAL A 202 52.28 -12.34 -78.54
C VAL A 202 52.33 -13.79 -79.02
N GLU A 203 51.37 -14.62 -78.63
CA GLU A 203 51.27 -16.02 -79.06
C GLU A 203 51.16 -16.14 -80.58
N LYS A 204 50.29 -15.34 -81.23
CA LYS A 204 50.20 -15.30 -82.70
C LYS A 204 51.48 -14.85 -83.37
N ASN A 205 52.23 -13.92 -82.79
CA ASN A 205 53.51 -13.49 -83.33
C ASN A 205 54.55 -14.60 -83.20
N LEU A 206 54.61 -15.28 -82.06
CA LEU A 206 55.49 -16.43 -81.83
C LEU A 206 55.17 -17.57 -82.82
N GLU A 207 53.88 -17.86 -83.07
CA GLU A 207 53.48 -18.84 -84.07
C GLU A 207 53.93 -18.46 -85.49
N ARG A 208 53.87 -17.18 -85.85
CA ARG A 208 54.35 -16.69 -87.15
C ARG A 208 55.86 -16.87 -87.28
N GLU A 209 56.62 -16.44 -86.28
CA GLU A 209 58.07 -16.60 -86.24
C GLU A 209 58.48 -18.08 -86.29
N ARG A 210 57.74 -18.94 -85.58
CA ARG A 210 57.94 -20.39 -85.63
C ARG A 210 57.69 -20.94 -87.03
N ARG A 211 56.62 -20.51 -87.72
CA ARG A 211 56.34 -20.93 -89.10
C ARG A 211 57.41 -20.46 -90.08
N THR A 212 57.90 -19.23 -89.94
CA THR A 212 59.00 -18.73 -90.78
C THR A 212 60.28 -19.52 -90.52
N PHE A 213 60.60 -19.78 -89.25
CA PHE A 213 61.76 -20.60 -88.88
C PHE A 213 61.64 -22.04 -89.41
N GLU A 214 60.47 -22.68 -89.27
CA GLU A 214 60.21 -24.02 -89.82
C GLU A 214 60.34 -24.03 -91.36
N HIS A 215 59.91 -22.96 -92.04
CA HIS A 215 60.06 -22.81 -93.49
C HIS A 215 61.52 -22.63 -93.92
N ASP A 216 62.28 -21.78 -93.24
CA ASP A 216 63.70 -21.56 -93.50
C ASP A 216 64.50 -22.84 -93.26
N LEU A 217 64.23 -23.54 -92.16
CA LEU A 217 64.81 -24.84 -91.86
C LEU A 217 64.50 -25.88 -92.95
N TYR A 218 63.28 -25.87 -93.49
CA TYR A 218 62.91 -26.72 -94.62
C TYR A 218 63.71 -26.38 -95.89
N ASN A 219 63.86 -25.09 -96.21
CA ASN A 219 64.62 -24.63 -97.38
C ASN A 219 66.10 -24.98 -97.27
N ASP A 220 66.71 -24.77 -96.11
CA ASP A 220 68.11 -25.15 -95.85
C ASP A 220 68.30 -26.67 -95.96
N ASN A 221 67.38 -27.47 -95.40
CA ASN A 221 67.41 -28.93 -95.56
C ASN A 221 67.34 -29.34 -97.05
N GLN A 222 66.50 -28.67 -97.85
CA GLN A 222 66.44 -28.91 -99.30
C GLN A 222 67.73 -28.52 -100.03
N ARG A 223 68.33 -27.37 -99.68
CA ARG A 223 69.61 -26.93 -100.25
C ARG A 223 70.72 -27.93 -99.93
N LEU A 224 70.86 -28.32 -98.66
CA LEU A 224 71.83 -29.32 -98.22
C LEU A 224 71.62 -30.67 -98.92
N ALA A 225 70.36 -31.11 -99.10
CA ALA A 225 70.06 -32.34 -99.84
C ALA A 225 70.48 -32.27 -101.31
N ASN A 226 70.25 -31.13 -101.98
CA ASN A 226 70.67 -30.91 -103.37
C ASN A 226 72.19 -30.79 -103.51
N GLU A 227 72.86 -30.06 -102.60
CA GLU A 227 74.32 -29.97 -102.55
C GLU A 227 74.93 -31.37 -102.37
N GLN A 228 74.40 -32.18 -101.45
CA GLN A 228 74.84 -33.56 -101.25
C GLN A 228 74.63 -34.41 -102.52
N ARG A 229 73.48 -34.26 -103.20
CA ARG A 229 73.18 -34.97 -104.45
C ARG A 229 74.14 -34.57 -105.58
N ASN A 230 74.43 -33.28 -105.70
CA ASN A 230 75.36 -32.73 -106.70
C ASN A 230 76.81 -33.13 -106.42
N LEU A 231 77.24 -33.09 -105.16
CA LEU A 231 78.57 -33.56 -104.74
C LEU A 231 78.73 -35.05 -105.10
N LYS A 232 77.71 -35.86 -104.83
CA LYS A 232 77.69 -37.29 -105.18
C LYS A 232 77.79 -37.50 -106.69
N ALA A 233 77.03 -36.73 -107.47
CA ALA A 233 77.12 -36.76 -108.94
C ALA A 233 78.49 -36.29 -109.48
N TYR A 234 79.12 -35.29 -108.85
CA TYR A 234 80.47 -34.82 -109.22
C TYR A 234 81.53 -35.87 -108.90
N LEU A 235 81.47 -36.49 -107.71
CA LEU A 235 82.35 -37.60 -107.32
C LEU A 235 82.25 -38.73 -108.35
N ASP A 236 81.02 -39.16 -108.69
CA ASP A 236 80.78 -40.22 -109.68
C ASP A 236 81.29 -39.87 -111.08
N ARG A 237 81.19 -38.59 -111.50
CA ARG A 237 81.46 -38.17 -112.88
C ARG A 237 82.88 -37.66 -113.15
N VAL A 238 83.58 -37.14 -112.15
CA VAL A 238 84.89 -36.49 -112.33
C VAL A 238 85.99 -37.24 -111.61
N ILE A 239 85.72 -37.75 -110.41
CA ILE A 239 86.73 -38.43 -109.58
C ILE A 239 86.71 -39.94 -109.84
N TYR A 240 85.53 -40.54 -109.98
CA TYR A 240 85.39 -41.99 -110.18
C TYR A 240 85.43 -42.44 -111.66
N THR A 241 85.61 -41.51 -112.60
CA THR A 241 85.89 -41.81 -114.01
C THR A 241 87.38 -41.65 -114.31
N ASN A 242 88.11 -42.77 -114.39
CA ASN A 242 89.50 -42.77 -114.82
C ASN A 242 89.60 -42.58 -116.35
N GLN A 243 89.96 -41.39 -116.80
CA GLN A 243 90.39 -41.12 -118.17
C GLN A 243 91.92 -41.34 -118.25
N PRO A 244 92.43 -42.21 -119.14
CA PRO A 244 93.86 -42.45 -119.25
C PRO A 244 94.61 -41.18 -119.71
N THR A 245 95.54 -40.70 -118.89
CA THR A 245 96.31 -39.47 -119.12
C THR A 245 97.24 -39.60 -120.34
N ALA A 246 97.51 -38.50 -121.06
CA ALA A 246 98.35 -38.51 -122.28
C ALA A 246 99.73 -39.21 -122.11
N ALA A 247 100.31 -39.22 -120.90
CA ALA A 247 101.51 -39.98 -120.57
C ALA A 247 101.36 -41.51 -120.78
N TYR A 248 100.15 -42.06 -120.60
CA TYR A 248 99.83 -43.47 -120.90
C TYR A 248 99.97 -43.78 -122.40
N PHE A 249 99.52 -42.88 -123.27
CA PHE A 249 99.62 -43.07 -124.72
C PHE A 249 101.04 -42.80 -125.26
N MET A 250 101.80 -41.91 -124.62
CA MET A 250 103.21 -41.66 -124.96
C MET A 250 104.16 -42.81 -124.54
N GLN A 251 103.68 -43.82 -123.82
CA GLN A 251 104.46 -45.02 -123.51
C GLN A 251 104.59 -45.99 -124.70
N PHE A 252 103.73 -45.87 -125.71
CA PHE A 252 103.73 -46.75 -126.88
C PHE A 252 104.54 -46.12 -128.04
N ASN A 253 105.36 -46.94 -128.72
CA ASN A 253 106.20 -46.56 -129.87
C ASN A 253 107.37 -45.58 -129.60
N THR A 254 107.94 -45.58 -128.39
CA THR A 254 109.11 -44.75 -128.02
C THR A 254 110.48 -45.41 -128.25
N SER A 255 110.55 -46.63 -128.78
CA SER A 255 111.81 -47.26 -129.19
C SER A 255 111.61 -48.16 -130.41
N SER A 256 112.44 -47.99 -131.45
CA SER A 256 112.48 -48.87 -132.62
C SER A 256 113.31 -50.11 -132.31
N ARG A 257 112.64 -51.26 -132.17
CA ARG A 257 113.22 -52.60 -132.29
C ARG A 257 112.21 -53.51 -132.96
#